data_AF-A0A133VJD2-F1
#
_entry.id   AF-A0A133VJD2-F1
#
_cell.length_a   1.000
_cell.length_b   1.000
_cell.length_c   1.000
_cell.angle_alpha   90.00
_cell.angle_beta   90.00
_cell.angle_gamma   90.00
#
_symmetry.space_group_name_H-M   'P 1'
#
loop_
_entity.id
_entity.type
_entity.pdbx_description
1 polymer ?
#
loop_
_entity_poly.entity_id
_entity_poly.type
_entity_poly.pdbx_seq_one_letter_code
_entity_poly.pdbx_strand_id
1 'polypeptide(L)'
;MSELFTHSKFETEKEFTTSDNSRVDLAILKNENPFMAVEFEGSYKWMRSRVLYDAIKADREGFPSLAVVYPFKQRGLKNCWIFDFIENELDAEVKIIHPDEVPDLRQIFHGD
;
A
#
# COMPACT_ATOMS: atom_id res chain seq x y z
N MET A 1 34.12 -7.35 15.26
CA MET A 1 32.72 -7.72 15.57
C MET A 1 31.86 -6.44 15.50
N SER A 2 31.86 -5.75 14.36
CA SER A 2 31.36 -4.36 14.28
C SER A 2 30.89 -3.90 12.88
N GLU A 3 30.47 -4.79 11.99
CA GLU A 3 29.96 -4.40 10.65
C GLU A 3 28.63 -5.08 10.26
N LEU A 4 27.81 -5.50 11.23
CA LEU A 4 26.56 -6.23 10.97
C LEU A 4 25.30 -5.35 10.75
N PHE A 5 25.46 -4.03 10.62
CA PHE A 5 24.35 -3.07 10.51
C PHE A 5 24.83 -1.87 9.66
N THR A 6 24.18 -1.31 8.65
CA THR A 6 22.84 -1.47 8.05
C THR A 6 22.86 -0.65 6.76
N HIS A 7 22.73 -1.23 5.57
CA HIS A 7 22.31 -0.49 4.37
C HIS A 7 21.12 -1.24 3.78
N SER A 8 19.94 -1.07 4.38
CA SER A 8 18.71 -1.53 3.74
C SER A 8 18.51 -0.75 2.44
N LYS A 9 18.59 -1.46 1.32
CA LYS A 9 18.41 -0.88 -0.02
C LYS A 9 16.92 -0.89 -0.35
N PHE A 10 16.40 0.28 -0.70
CA PHE A 10 15.05 0.42 -1.21
C PHE A 10 15.09 0.54 -2.73
N GLU A 11 14.19 -0.17 -3.38
CA GLU A 11 13.99 -0.14 -4.82
C GLU A 11 12.52 0.14 -5.11
N THR A 12 12.25 0.75 -6.27
CA THR A 12 10.89 1.07 -6.68
C THR A 12 10.65 0.57 -8.08
N GLU A 13 9.56 -0.16 -8.28
CA GLU A 13 9.14 -0.68 -9.57
C GLU A 13 7.77 -0.13 -9.93
N LYS A 14 7.66 0.51 -11.10
CA LYS A 14 6.37 0.98 -11.62
C LYS A 14 5.69 -0.17 -12.35
N GLU A 15 4.38 -0.22 -12.26
CA GLU A 15 3.56 -1.19 -12.99
C GLU A 15 4.00 -2.64 -12.67
N PHE A 16 4.27 -2.89 -11.38
CA PHE A 16 4.73 -4.18 -10.89
C PHE A 16 3.67 -5.25 -11.16
N THR A 17 4.08 -6.30 -11.87
CA THR A 17 3.18 -7.43 -12.17
C THR A 17 3.28 -8.45 -11.04
N THR A 18 2.16 -8.73 -10.39
CA THR A 18 2.09 -9.76 -9.34
C THR A 18 2.18 -11.15 -9.92
N SER A 19 2.48 -12.13 -9.07
CA SER A 19 2.55 -13.55 -9.44
C SER A 19 1.25 -14.09 -10.08
N ASP A 20 0.10 -13.48 -9.78
CA ASP A 20 -1.21 -13.81 -10.36
C ASP A 20 -1.60 -12.98 -11.60
N ASN A 21 -0.66 -12.21 -12.17
CA ASN A 21 -0.82 -11.30 -13.31
C ASN A 21 -1.73 -10.09 -13.04
N SER A 22 -2.00 -9.75 -11.78
CA SER A 22 -2.53 -8.43 -11.42
C SER A 22 -1.40 -7.39 -11.49
N ARG A 23 -1.75 -6.11 -11.28
CA ARG A 23 -0.78 -5.02 -11.34
C ARG A 23 -0.87 -4.12 -10.12
N VAL A 24 0.28 -3.81 -9.53
CA VAL A 24 0.47 -2.75 -8.54
C VAL A 24 1.07 -1.54 -9.25
N ASP A 25 0.48 -0.36 -9.13
CA ASP A 25 0.94 0.82 -9.87
C ASP A 25 2.39 1.22 -9.50
N LEU A 26 2.75 1.13 -8.22
CA LEU A 26 4.13 1.32 -7.74
C LEU A 26 4.43 0.37 -6.56
N ALA A 27 5.37 -0.53 -6.76
CA ALA A 27 5.91 -1.37 -5.69
C ALA A 27 7.17 -0.71 -5.09
N ILE A 28 7.27 -0.73 -3.77
CA ILE A 28 8.49 -0.42 -3.02
C ILE A 28 8.99 -1.73 -2.44
N LEU A 29 10.23 -2.07 -2.75
CA LEU A 29 10.91 -3.27 -2.27
C LEU A 29 12.01 -2.88 -1.29
N LYS A 30 12.19 -3.68 -0.24
CA LYS A 30 13.30 -3.56 0.71
C LYS A 30 14.16 -4.81 0.61
N ASN A 31 15.38 -4.65 0.11
CA ASN A 31 16.27 -5.77 -0.18
C ASN A 31 15.57 -6.84 -1.05
N GLU A 32 14.98 -6.43 -2.18
CA GLU A 32 14.23 -7.28 -3.13
C GLU A 32 12.94 -7.91 -2.58
N ASN A 33 12.59 -7.68 -1.31
CA ASN A 33 11.36 -8.19 -0.71
C ASN A 33 10.25 -7.13 -0.74
N PRO A 34 8.98 -7.53 -0.94
CA PRO A 34 7.83 -6.65 -0.82
C PRO A 34 7.85 -5.84 0.48
N PHE A 35 7.72 -4.52 0.36
CA PHE A 35 7.70 -3.62 1.52
C PHE A 35 6.46 -2.74 1.54
N MET A 36 6.12 -2.10 0.42
CA MET A 36 4.89 -1.32 0.31
C MET A 36 4.36 -1.33 -1.11
N ALA A 37 3.08 -1.62 -1.27
CA ALA A 37 2.34 -1.38 -2.50
C ALA A 37 1.75 0.03 -2.49
N VAL A 38 1.72 0.70 -3.64
CA VAL A 38 1.12 2.03 -3.80
C VAL A 38 0.18 2.00 -5.00
N GLU A 39 -1.06 2.44 -4.79
CA GLU A 39 -2.11 2.50 -5.82
C GLU A 39 -2.61 3.93 -5.99
N PHE A 40 -2.73 4.37 -7.24
CA PHE A 40 -3.21 5.71 -7.55
C PHE A 40 -4.67 5.66 -8.01
N GLU A 41 -5.59 5.76 -7.06
CA GLU A 41 -7.02 5.60 -7.34
C GLU A 41 -7.69 6.91 -7.76
N GLY A 42 -8.15 6.97 -9.02
CA GLY A 42 -8.87 8.11 -9.59
C GLY A 42 -10.40 7.99 -9.54
N SER A 43 -10.94 6.89 -9.00
CA SER A 43 -12.37 6.57 -9.08
C SER A 43 -13.12 6.92 -7.80
N TYR A 44 -14.00 7.93 -7.85
CA TYR A 44 -14.84 8.28 -6.70
C TYR A 44 -15.91 7.22 -6.38
N LYS A 45 -16.54 6.64 -7.41
CA LYS A 45 -17.71 5.76 -7.25
C LYS A 45 -17.35 4.37 -6.72
N TRP A 46 -16.19 3.85 -7.10
CA TRP A 46 -15.82 2.45 -6.86
C TRP A 46 -14.80 2.27 -5.74
N MET A 47 -14.47 3.35 -5.05
CA MET A 47 -13.37 3.41 -4.10
C MET A 47 -13.37 2.27 -3.06
N ARG A 48 -14.52 1.90 -2.48
CA ARG A 48 -14.58 0.77 -1.53
C ARG A 48 -14.12 -0.56 -2.12
N SER A 49 -14.61 -0.89 -3.30
CA SER A 49 -14.25 -2.13 -4.00
C SER A 49 -12.80 -2.08 -4.48
N ARG A 50 -12.30 -0.90 -4.85
CA ARG A 50 -10.91 -0.71 -5.29
C ARG A 50 -9.94 -0.94 -4.13
N VAL A 51 -10.14 -0.24 -3.00
CA VAL A 51 -9.36 -0.45 -1.76
C VAL A 51 -9.35 -1.91 -1.33
N LEU A 52 -10.51 -2.57 -1.32
CA LEU A 52 -10.56 -3.98 -0.93
C LEU A 52 -9.80 -4.89 -1.91
N TYR A 53 -9.98 -4.67 -3.22
CA TYR A 53 -9.26 -5.44 -4.24
C TYR A 53 -7.75 -5.23 -4.16
N ASP A 54 -7.32 -3.99 -3.98
CA ASP A 54 -5.91 -3.64 -3.87
C ASP A 54 -5.30 -4.19 -2.58
N ALA A 55 -6.04 -4.20 -1.46
CA ALA A 55 -5.59 -4.81 -0.22
C ALA A 55 -5.37 -6.32 -0.37
N ILE A 56 -6.32 -7.03 -1.00
CA ILE A 56 -6.19 -8.48 -1.28
C ILE A 56 -5.00 -8.75 -2.21
N LYS A 57 -4.79 -7.89 -3.22
CA LYS A 57 -3.68 -8.01 -4.15
C LYS A 57 -2.33 -7.80 -3.46
N ALA A 58 -2.23 -6.78 -2.60
CA ALA A 58 -1.04 -6.50 -1.81
C ALA A 58 -0.71 -7.64 -0.84
N ASP A 59 -1.71 -8.09 -0.08
CA ASP A 59 -1.62 -9.21 0.87
C ASP A 59 -1.10 -10.49 0.21
N ARG A 60 -1.71 -10.91 -0.91
CA ARG A 60 -1.31 -12.12 -1.65
C ARG A 60 0.11 -12.09 -2.17
N GLU A 61 0.59 -10.92 -2.57
CA GLU A 61 1.94 -10.73 -3.08
C GLU A 61 2.94 -10.46 -1.93
N GLY A 62 2.48 -10.47 -0.68
CA GLY A 62 3.32 -10.37 0.51
C GLY A 62 3.70 -8.93 0.89
N PHE A 63 3.04 -7.91 0.36
CA PHE A 63 3.25 -6.53 0.80
C PHE A 63 2.58 -6.31 2.15
N PRO A 64 3.34 -6.00 3.22
CA PRO A 64 2.77 -5.77 4.55
C PRO A 64 2.05 -4.41 4.67
N SER A 65 2.14 -3.56 3.64
CA SER A 65 1.56 -2.23 3.64
C SER A 65 1.07 -1.84 2.25
N LEU A 66 -0.10 -1.20 2.21
CA LEU A 66 -0.69 -0.62 1.01
C LEU A 66 -1.05 0.85 1.24
N ALA A 67 -0.46 1.71 0.42
CA ALA A 67 -0.80 3.11 0.30
C ALA A 67 -1.77 3.31 -0.86
N VAL A 68 -3.01 3.75 -0.59
CA VAL A 68 -3.95 4.15 -1.64
C VAL A 68 -3.97 5.67 -1.71
N VAL A 69 -3.38 6.22 -2.77
CA VAL A 69 -3.35 7.66 -3.02
C VAL A 69 -4.66 8.06 -3.69
N TYR A 70 -5.44 8.91 -3.01
CA TYR A 70 -6.81 9.23 -3.41
C TYR A 70 -7.13 10.73 -3.28
N PRO A 71 -7.50 11.43 -4.37
CA PRO A 71 -7.66 12.89 -4.37
C PRO A 71 -9.02 13.38 -3.87
N PHE A 72 -9.96 12.50 -3.50
CA PHE A 72 -11.30 12.92 -3.13
C PHE A 72 -11.56 12.79 -1.62
N LYS A 73 -12.56 13.53 -1.15
CA LYS A 73 -13.01 13.46 0.25
C LYS A 73 -13.45 12.04 0.60
N GLN A 74 -12.89 11.51 1.68
CA GLN A 74 -13.08 10.12 2.15
C GLN A 74 -14.45 9.83 2.81
N ARG A 75 -15.51 10.57 2.47
CA ARG A 75 -16.84 10.44 3.13
C ARG A 75 -17.42 9.03 3.04
N GLY A 76 -17.19 8.35 1.92
CA GLY A 76 -17.65 6.97 1.71
C GLY A 76 -16.82 5.91 2.40
N LEU A 77 -15.64 6.26 2.92
CA LEU A 77 -14.68 5.33 3.54
C LEU A 77 -14.70 5.40 5.07
N LYS A 78 -15.15 6.51 5.65
CA LYS A 78 -15.30 6.64 7.11
C LYS A 78 -16.20 5.53 7.66
N ASN A 79 -15.70 4.79 8.65
CA ASN A 79 -16.39 3.68 9.32
C ASN A 79 -16.90 2.59 8.34
N CYS A 80 -16.16 2.36 7.24
CA CYS A 80 -16.53 1.35 6.26
C CYS A 80 -16.01 -0.03 6.70
N TRP A 81 -16.89 -1.04 6.69
CA TRP A 81 -16.60 -2.42 7.09
C TRP A 81 -15.39 -3.05 6.37
N ILE A 82 -15.02 -2.53 5.19
CA ILE A 82 -13.87 -3.05 4.44
C ILE A 82 -12.58 -2.90 5.24
N PHE A 83 -12.44 -1.86 6.06
CA PHE A 83 -11.23 -1.65 6.87
C PHE A 83 -11.20 -2.66 8.02
N ASP A 84 -12.34 -2.95 8.64
CA ASP A 84 -12.44 -4.01 9.66
C ASP A 84 -12.10 -5.38 9.04
N PHE A 85 -12.57 -5.66 7.82
CA PHE A 85 -12.21 -6.89 7.11
C PHE A 85 -10.71 -6.96 6.82
N ILE A 86 -10.12 -5.89 6.28
CA ILE A 86 -8.69 -5.83 5.98
C ILE A 86 -7.86 -6.05 7.24
N GLU A 87 -8.18 -5.38 8.35
CA GLU A 87 -7.44 -5.47 9.61
C GLU A 87 -7.53 -6.84 10.26
N ASN A 88 -8.67 -7.52 10.15
CA ASN A 88 -8.90 -8.81 10.83
C ASN A 88 -8.54 -10.03 9.98
N GLU A 89 -8.54 -9.90 8.65
CA GLU A 89 -8.46 -11.05 7.74
C GLU A 89 -7.24 -11.02 6.81
N LEU A 90 -6.52 -9.89 6.71
CA LEU A 90 -5.33 -9.74 5.84
C LEU A 90 -4.09 -9.35 6.66
N ASP A 91 -2.91 -9.72 6.17
CA ASP A 91 -1.61 -9.37 6.77
C ASP A 91 -1.07 -8.00 6.28
N ALA A 92 -1.92 -7.21 5.61
CA ALA A 92 -1.56 -5.93 5.00
C ALA A 92 -2.25 -4.73 5.67
N GLU A 93 -1.46 -3.75 6.14
CA GLU A 93 -1.98 -2.48 6.64
C GLU A 93 -2.34 -1.54 5.49
N VAL A 94 -3.53 -0.94 5.52
CA VAL A 94 -3.99 -0.04 4.44
C VAL A 94 -4.15 1.39 4.94
N LYS A 95 -3.55 2.35 4.22
CA LYS A 95 -3.76 3.79 4.45
C LYS A 95 -4.25 4.48 3.19
N ILE A 96 -5.28 5.31 3.38
CA ILE A 96 -5.81 6.19 2.34
C ILE A 96 -5.17 7.56 2.51
N ILE A 97 -4.41 8.00 1.51
CA ILE A 97 -3.57 9.18 1.60
C ILE A 97 -4.04 10.20 0.57
N HIS A 98 -4.25 11.44 0.96
CA HIS A 98 -4.50 12.50 -0.01
C HIS A 98 -3.19 12.87 -0.73
N PRO A 99 -3.18 13.19 -2.04
CA PRO A 99 -1.96 13.55 -2.76
C PRO A 99 -1.14 14.68 -2.11
N ASP A 100 -1.80 15.61 -1.43
CA ASP A 100 -1.15 16.72 -0.70
C ASP A 100 -0.37 16.25 0.54
N GLU A 101 -0.63 15.03 1.02
CA GLU A 101 0.00 14.39 2.18
C GLU A 101 1.16 13.45 1.76
N VAL A 102 1.61 13.50 0.49
CA VAL A 102 2.65 12.63 -0.08
C VAL A 102 4.05 13.29 -0.17
N PRO A 103 4.57 14.08 0.79
CA PRO A 103 5.97 14.50 0.70
C PRO A 103 6.95 13.32 0.93
N ASP A 104 6.57 12.30 1.72
CA ASP A 104 7.33 11.04 1.88
C ASP A 104 6.43 9.88 2.39
N LEU A 105 6.11 8.91 1.54
CA LEU A 105 5.26 7.76 1.89
C LEU A 105 5.86 6.88 3.02
N ARG A 106 7.19 6.87 3.18
CA ARG A 106 7.86 6.02 4.19
C ARG A 106 7.53 6.47 5.61
N GLN A 107 7.38 7.78 5.81
CA GLN A 107 7.02 8.37 7.10
C GLN A 107 5.57 8.02 7.51
N ILE A 108 4.73 7.67 6.55
CA ILE A 108 3.31 7.39 6.80
C ILE A 108 3.11 6.01 7.43
N PHE A 109 3.99 5.04 7.13
CA PHE A 109 3.91 3.66 7.65
C PHE A 109 4.98 3.33 8.69
N HIS A 110 6.06 4.12 8.77
CA HIS A 110 7.15 3.94 9.75
C HIS A 110 7.58 5.25 10.41
N GLY A 111 6.62 6.12 10.74
CA GLY A 111 6.90 7.23 11.63
C GLY A 111 7.42 6.69 12.97
N ASP A 112 8.67 7.02 13.30
CA ASP A 112 9.14 7.07 14.69
C ASP A 112 8.29 8.07 15.49
#